data_AF-A0A2S9FJN5-F1
#
_entry.id   AF-A0A2S9FJN5-F1
#
_cell.length_a   1.000
_cell.length_b   1.000
_cell.length_c   1.000
_cell.angle_alpha   90.00
_cell.angle_beta   90.00
_cell.angle_gamma   90.00
#
_symmetry.space_group_name_H-M   'P 1'
#
loop_
_entity.id
_entity.type
_entity.pdbx_description
1 polymer ?
#
loop_
_entity_poly.entity_id
_entity_poly.type
_entity_poly.pdbx_seq_one_letter_code
_entity_poly.pdbx_strand_id
1 'polypeptide(L)' 'EPEVKLWDLAPLDILVREAGGRFTDLHAGLGPHGGSAVATNGLLHDAVLAAFAD' A
#
# COMPACT_ATOMS: atom_id res chain seq x y z
N GLU A 1 0.75 1.40 17.45
CA GLU A 1 0.21 1.11 16.11
C GLU A 1 0.96 -0.11 15.57
N PRO A 2 0.35 -1.08 14.86
CA PRO A 2 1.11 -2.25 14.43
C PRO A 2 2.14 -1.79 13.40
N GLU A 3 3.39 -1.71 13.82
CA GLU A 3 4.50 -1.30 12.97
C GLU A 3 4.76 -2.40 11.94
N VAL A 4 4.59 -2.09 10.66
CA VAL A 4 5.03 -2.96 9.57
C VAL A 4 6.50 -2.66 9.26
N LYS A 5 7.30 -3.70 9.04
CA LYS A 5 8.70 -3.56 8.64
C LYS A 5 8.83 -3.80 7.14
N LEU A 6 9.94 -3.34 6.56
CA LEU A 6 10.22 -3.51 5.13
C LEU A 6 10.10 -4.98 4.69
N TRP A 7 10.59 -5.91 5.50
CA TRP A 7 10.55 -7.34 5.19
C TRP A 7 9.15 -7.95 5.27
N ASP A 8 8.19 -7.30 5.94
CA ASP A 8 6.78 -7.72 5.94
C ASP A 8 6.08 -7.24 4.64
N LEU A 9 6.51 -6.11 4.08
CA LEU A 9 5.87 -5.45 2.94
C LEU A 9 6.48 -5.83 1.59
N ALA A 10 7.79 -6.07 1.53
CA ALA A 10 8.49 -6.32 0.28
C ALA A 10 7.93 -7.52 -0.53
N PRO A 11 7.56 -8.67 0.10
CA PRO A 11 6.91 -9.75 -0.63
C PRO A 11 5.50 -9.38 -1.12
N LEU A 12 4.76 -8.56 -0.37
CA LEU A 12 3.38 -8.19 -0.71
C LEU A 12 3.30 -7.23 -1.88
N ASP A 13 4.24 -6.29 -1.98
CA ASP A 13 4.30 -5.31 -3.06
C ASP A 13 4.29 -5.99 -4.45
N ILE A 14 5.19 -6.97 -4.66
CA ILE A 14 5.25 -7.68 -5.95
C ILE A 14 4.01 -8.53 -6.20
N LEU A 15 3.50 -9.25 -5.19
CA LEU A 15 2.32 -10.10 -5.34
C LEU A 15 1.07 -9.30 -5.71
N VAL A 16 0.86 -8.16 -5.05
CA VAL A 16 -0.31 -7.30 -5.30
C VAL A 16 -0.23 -6.69 -6.69
N ARG A 17 0.94 -6.17 -7.10
CA ARG A 17 1.11 -5.57 -8.43
C ARG A 17 0.95 -6.58 -9.56
N GLU A 18 1.51 -7.79 -9.42
CA GLU A 18 1.37 -8.85 -10.43
C GLU A 18 -0.06 -9.41 -10.50
N ALA A 19 -0.85 -9.29 -9.42
CA ALA A 19 -2.28 -9.58 -9.44
C ALA A 19 -3.14 -8.44 -10.04
N GLY A 20 -2.51 -7.36 -10.53
CA GLY A 20 -3.19 -6.19 -11.09
C GLY A 20 -3.71 -5.19 -10.05
N GLY A 21 -3.33 -5.34 -8.78
CA GLY A 21 -3.64 -4.40 -7.71
C GLY A 21 -2.69 -3.20 -7.66
N ARG A 22 -2.95 -2.31 -6.69
CA ARG A 22 -2.09 -1.15 -6.38
C ARG A 22 -1.63 -1.21 -4.93
N PHE A 23 -0.34 -0.94 -4.72
CA PHE A 23 0.35 -0.96 -3.44
C PHE A 23 1.13 0.34 -3.24
N THR A 24 0.83 1.08 -2.17
CA THR A 24 1.50 2.33 -1.78
C THR A 24 1.61 2.45 -0.27
N ASP A 25 2.30 3.48 0.22
CA ASP A 25 2.11 4.01 1.57
C ASP A 25 0.85 4.90 1.66
N LEU A 26 0.55 5.43 2.86
CA LEU A 26 -0.57 6.35 3.10
C LEU A 26 -0.43 7.72 2.39
N HIS A 27 0.76 8.07 1.91
CA HIS A 27 1.05 9.30 1.18
C HIS A 27 1.13 9.07 -0.35
N ALA A 28 0.59 7.94 -0.82
CA ALA A 28 0.61 7.50 -2.22
C ALA A 28 2.02 7.21 -2.79
N GLY A 29 3.04 7.09 -1.94
CA GLY A 29 4.38 6.66 -2.31
C GLY A 29 4.40 5.19 -2.74
N LEU A 30 5.07 4.88 -3.85
CA LEU A 30 5.07 3.53 -4.42
C LEU A 30 5.95 2.56 -3.59
N GLY A 31 5.46 1.32 -3.48
CA GLY A 31 6.25 0.21 -2.94
C GLY A 31 6.35 0.18 -1.41
N PRO A 32 7.23 -0.68 -0.86
CA PRO A 32 7.18 -1.08 0.56
C PRO A 32 8.01 -0.19 1.50
N HIS A 33 8.53 0.94 1.04
CA HIS A 33 9.53 1.72 1.79
C HIS A 33 8.94 2.77 2.74
N GLY A 34 7.64 3.06 2.66
CA GLY A 34 7.01 4.18 3.37
C GLY A 34 6.60 3.92 4.82
N GLY A 35 6.97 2.76 5.42
CA GLY A 35 6.64 2.42 6.82
C GLY A 35 5.16 2.20 7.12
N SER A 36 4.29 2.38 6.12
CA SER A 36 2.87 2.06 6.09
C SER A 36 2.56 1.40 4.74
N ALA A 37 1.38 0.78 4.62
CA ALA A 37 0.96 0.15 3.38
C ALA A 37 -0.56 0.24 3.18
N VAL A 38 -0.95 0.52 1.94
CA VAL A 38 -2.31 0.44 1.41
C VAL A 38 -2.26 -0.45 0.17
N ALA A 39 -2.94 -1.59 0.23
CA ALA A 39 -3.08 -2.53 -0.88
C ALA A 39 -4.56 -2.65 -1.28
N THR A 40 -4.85 -2.49 -2.56
CA THR A 40 -6.23 -2.53 -3.08
C THR A 40 -6.27 -3.13 -4.49
N ASN A 41 -7.47 -3.37 -5.03
CA ASN A 41 -7.70 -3.76 -6.43
C ASN A 41 -7.39 -2.65 -7.47
N GLY A 42 -6.75 -1.55 -7.08
CA GLY A 42 -6.49 -0.39 -7.92
C GLY A 42 -7.70 0.54 -8.02
N LEU A 43 -8.89 0.02 -8.32
CA LEU A 43 -10.12 0.80 -8.50
C LEU A 43 -10.52 1.61 -7.26
N LEU A 44 -10.27 1.06 -6.07
CA LEU A 44 -10.63 1.69 -4.80
C LEU A 44 -9.49 2.50 -4.17
N HIS A 45 -8.31 2.53 -4.78
CA HIS A 45 -7.11 2.98 -4.09
C HIS A 45 -7.19 4.44 -3.65
N ASP A 46 -7.59 5.33 -4.55
CA ASP A 46 -7.69 6.76 -4.26
C ASP A 46 -8.81 7.07 -3.26
N ALA A 47 -9.91 6.31 -3.30
CA ALA A 47 -10.99 6.43 -2.34
C ALA A 47 -10.58 6.00 -0.92
N VAL A 48 -9.78 4.93 -0.82
CA VAL A 48 -9.21 4.48 0.46
C VAL A 48 -8.24 5.53 1.00
N LEU A 49 -7.31 6.03 0.18
CA LEU A 49 -6.37 7.08 0.61
C LEU A 49 -7.11 8.34 1.08
N ALA A 50 -8.16 8.76 0.37
CA ALA A 50 -8.97 9.92 0.76
C ALA A 50 -9.71 9.72 2.11
N ALA A 51 -10.08 8.49 2.47
CA ALA A 51 -10.72 8.20 3.76
C ALA A 51 -9.77 8.33 4.96
N PHE A 52 -8.46 8.37 4.72
CA PHE A 52 -7.41 8.59 5.72
C PHE A 52 -6.76 9.98 5.62
N ALA A 53 -7.20 10.81 4.66
CA ALA A 53 -6.82 12.21 4.61
C ALA A 53 -7.65 12.98 5.64
N ASP A 54 -6.99 13.71 6.55
CA ASP A 54 -7.64 14.62 7.50
C ASP A 54 -8.47 15.71 6.79
#